data_AF-A0A2V8XVP3-F1
#
_entry.id   AF-A0A2V8XVP3-F1
#
_cell.length_a   1.000
_cell.length_b   1.000
_cell.length_c   1.000
_cell.angle_alpha   90.00
_cell.angle_beta   90.00
_cell.angle_gamma   90.00
#
_symmetry.space_group_name_H-M   'P 1'
#
loop_
_entity.id
_entity.type
_entity.pdbx_description
1 polymer ?
#
loop_
_entity_poly.entity_id
_entity_poly.type
_entity_poly.pdbx_seq_one_letter_code
_entity_poly.pdbx_strand_id
1 'polypeptide(L)'
;MLIALLLMAGAAAASAQELTQGEKDRATQYLEATKENVLEATKGLSDAQWNFKPAPDRWSVAQVMEHIAAAEDFLRAITKDKVMV
;
A
#
# COMPACT_ATOMS: atom_id res chain seq x y z
N MET A 1 -24.42 21.09 33.87
CA MET A 1 -24.52 19.63 33.60
C MET A 1 -24.77 19.29 32.13
N LEU A 2 -25.59 20.04 31.36
CA LEU A 2 -25.79 19.76 29.92
C LEU A 2 -24.54 19.94 29.03
N ILE A 3 -23.67 20.90 29.34
CA ILE A 3 -22.44 21.16 28.56
C ILE A 3 -21.41 20.01 28.73
N ALA A 4 -21.38 19.38 29.90
CA ALA A 4 -20.48 18.24 30.16
C ALA A 4 -20.92 16.95 29.43
N LEU A 5 -22.23 16.78 29.21
CA LEU A 5 -22.80 15.66 28.44
C LEU A 5 -22.54 15.80 26.93
N LEU A 6 -22.55 17.02 26.41
CA LEU A 6 -22.22 17.31 25.00
C LEU A 6 -20.72 17.10 24.67
N LEU A 7 -19.83 17.34 25.62
CA LEU A 7 -18.38 17.10 25.44
C LEU A 7 -18.01 15.60 25.50
N MET A 8 -18.74 14.81 26.29
CA MET A 8 -18.54 13.34 26.37
C MET A 8 -19.02 12.61 25.10
N ALA A 9 -20.04 13.12 24.40
CA ALA A 9 -20.52 12.53 23.15
C ALA A 9 -19.56 12.76 21.97
N GLY A 10 -18.79 13.86 21.98
CA GLY A 10 -17.79 14.16 20.95
C GLY A 10 -16.53 13.30 21.03
N ALA A 11 -16.17 12.80 22.21
CA ALA A 11 -14.99 11.95 22.41
C ALA A 11 -15.18 10.51 21.89
N ALA A 12 -16.42 10.00 21.86
CA ALA A 12 -16.73 8.66 21.37
C ALA A 12 -16.76 8.56 19.83
N ALA A 13 -16.91 9.68 19.12
CA ALA A 13 -16.91 9.72 17.65
C ALA A 13 -15.50 9.74 17.04
N ALA A 14 -14.45 9.86 17.87
CA ALA A 14 -13.06 9.96 17.45
C ALA A 14 -12.23 8.69 17.76
N SER A 15 -12.87 7.57 18.10
CA SER A 15 -12.20 6.28 18.06
C SER A 15 -11.98 5.89 16.60
N ALA A 16 -10.73 5.68 16.18
CA ALA A 16 -10.43 5.06 14.89
C ALA A 16 -11.28 3.79 14.77
N GLN A 17 -12.18 3.72 13.79
CA GLN A 17 -12.93 2.49 13.54
C GLN A 17 -11.92 1.37 13.28
N GLU A 18 -12.01 0.31 14.10
CA GLU A 18 -11.21 -0.87 13.85
C GLU A 18 -11.61 -1.47 12.49
N LEU A 19 -10.60 -1.85 11.71
CA LEU A 19 -10.82 -2.55 10.44
C LEU A 19 -11.57 -3.85 10.70
N THR A 20 -12.68 -4.03 9.99
CA THR A 20 -13.44 -5.29 9.98
C THR A 20 -12.62 -6.40 9.35
N GLN A 21 -12.94 -7.66 9.67
CA GLN A 21 -12.26 -8.81 9.05
C GLN A 21 -12.40 -8.80 7.52
N GLY A 22 -13.59 -8.47 7.01
CA GLY A 22 -13.82 -8.38 5.56
C GLY A 22 -13.02 -7.28 4.87
N GLU A 23 -12.65 -6.19 5.55
CA GLU A 23 -11.74 -5.18 5.00
C GLU A 23 -10.30 -5.70 4.95
N LYS A 24 -9.85 -6.38 6.02
CA LYS A 24 -8.51 -7.00 6.08
C LYS A 24 -8.34 -8.08 5.00
N ASP A 25 -9.35 -8.92 4.80
CA ASP A 25 -9.34 -9.97 3.79
C ASP A 25 -9.28 -9.38 2.37
N ARG A 26 -10.09 -8.34 2.08
CA ARG A 26 -10.05 -7.65 0.78
C ARG A 26 -8.71 -6.98 0.53
N ALA A 27 -8.13 -6.32 1.55
CA ALA A 27 -6.81 -5.70 1.42
C ALA A 27 -5.72 -6.74 1.12
N THR A 28 -5.76 -7.89 1.80
CA THR A 28 -4.81 -8.99 1.59
C THR A 28 -4.95 -9.59 0.19
N GLN A 29 -6.19 -9.86 -0.26
CA GLN A 29 -6.46 -10.37 -1.61
C GLN A 29 -5.98 -9.38 -2.67
N TYR A 30 -6.23 -8.09 -2.48
CA TYR A 30 -5.79 -7.06 -3.43
C TYR A 30 -4.26 -6.94 -3.49
N LEU A 31 -3.58 -7.06 -2.34
CA LEU A 31 -2.12 -7.05 -2.29
C LEU A 31 -1.52 -8.23 -3.06
N GLU A 32 -2.02 -9.46 -2.87
CA GLU A 32 -1.52 -10.62 -3.63
C GLU A 32 -1.86 -10.51 -5.13
N ALA A 33 -3.07 -10.07 -5.48
CA ALA A 33 -3.45 -9.90 -6.89
C ALA A 33 -2.57 -8.86 -7.61
N THR A 34 -2.25 -7.74 -6.96
CA THR A 34 -1.40 -6.70 -7.55
C THR A 34 0.05 -7.17 -7.73
N LYS A 35 0.58 -7.93 -6.77
CA LYS A 35 1.89 -8.60 -6.89
C LYS A 35 1.92 -9.57 -8.08
N GLU A 36 0.91 -10.44 -8.22
CA GLU A 36 0.81 -11.35 -9.36
C GLU A 36 0.76 -10.61 -10.70
N ASN A 37 -0.03 -9.53 -10.78
CA ASN A 37 -0.15 -8.72 -11.98
C ASN A 37 1.18 -8.10 -12.41
N VAL A 38 1.98 -7.58 -11.47
CA VAL A 38 3.28 -6.97 -11.78
C VAL A 38 4.28 -8.04 -12.24
N LEU A 39 4.28 -9.22 -11.61
CA LEU A 39 5.13 -10.33 -12.02
C LEU A 39 4.77 -10.83 -13.42
N GLU A 40 3.49 -10.97 -13.73
CA GLU A 40 3.05 -11.40 -15.06
C GLU A 40 3.34 -10.32 -16.13
N ALA A 41 3.12 -9.04 -15.81
CA ALA A 41 3.40 -7.93 -16.73
C ALA A 41 4.89 -7.81 -17.12
N THR A 42 5.79 -8.29 -16.25
CA THR A 42 7.25 -8.21 -16.46
C THR A 42 7.86 -9.54 -16.90
N LYS A 43 7.06 -10.59 -17.00
CA LYS A 43 7.49 -11.93 -17.34
C LYS A 43 8.00 -12.01 -18.77
N GLY A 44 9.18 -12.61 -18.94
CA GLY A 44 9.77 -12.83 -20.26
C GLY A 44 10.28 -11.58 -20.96
N LEU A 45 10.32 -10.42 -20.29
CA LEU A 45 10.98 -9.24 -20.83
C LEU A 45 12.48 -9.52 -21.00
N SER A 46 12.99 -9.17 -22.18
CA SER A 46 14.42 -9.18 -22.46
C SER A 46 15.14 -8.03 -21.77
N ASP A 47 16.47 -8.12 -21.63
CA ASP A 47 17.30 -7.05 -21.04
C ASP A 47 17.09 -5.70 -21.73
N ALA A 48 16.93 -5.69 -23.06
CA ALA A 48 16.67 -4.48 -23.82
C ALA A 48 15.31 -3.84 -23.46
N GLN A 49 14.27 -4.65 -23.23
CA GLN A 49 12.96 -4.18 -22.81
C GLN A 49 12.95 -3.70 -21.36
N TRP A 50 13.66 -4.40 -20.47
CA TRP A 50 13.85 -4.00 -19.07
C TRP A 50 14.48 -2.62 -18.94
N ASN A 51 15.46 -2.32 -19.79
CA ASN A 51 16.23 -1.08 -19.78
C ASN A 51 15.71 -0.02 -20.76
N PHE A 52 14.66 -0.30 -21.53
CA PHE A 52 14.09 0.65 -22.49
C PHE A 52 13.56 1.89 -21.77
N LYS A 53 13.89 3.07 -22.30
CA LYS A 53 13.37 4.36 -21.84
C LYS A 53 12.54 5.02 -22.94
N PRO A 54 11.25 5.30 -22.72
CA PRO A 54 10.41 5.93 -23.74
C PRO A 54 10.77 7.40 -23.98
N ALA A 55 11.41 8.06 -23.01
CA ALA A 55 11.97 9.40 -23.11
C ALA A 55 13.13 9.59 -22.10
N PRO A 56 14.01 10.59 -22.26
CA PRO A 56 15.17 10.79 -21.37
C PRO A 56 14.82 10.98 -19.89
N ASP A 57 13.63 11.55 -19.61
CA ASP A 57 13.11 11.87 -18.27
C ASP A 57 12.13 10.82 -17.74
N ARG A 58 12.03 9.66 -18.39
CA ARG A 58 11.15 8.55 -17.99
C ARG A 58 11.95 7.39 -17.41
N TRP A 59 11.33 6.67 -16.50
CA TRP A 59 11.88 5.46 -15.94
C TRP A 59 11.75 4.30 -16.92
N SER A 60 12.74 3.42 -16.88
CA SER A 60 12.66 2.10 -17.48
C SER A 60 11.83 1.16 -16.60
N VAL A 61 11.43 0.00 -17.14
CA VAL A 61 10.71 -1.01 -16.36
C VAL A 61 11.52 -1.48 -15.15
N ALA A 62 12.85 -1.61 -15.29
CA ALA A 62 13.74 -1.98 -14.20
C ALA A 62 13.70 -0.95 -13.05
N GLN A 63 13.74 0.33 -13.38
CA GLN A 63 13.69 1.41 -12.39
C GLN A 63 12.31 1.50 -11.71
N VAL A 64 11.22 1.26 -12.43
CA VAL A 64 9.89 1.19 -11.84
C VAL A 64 9.80 0.02 -10.85
N MET A 65 10.30 -1.16 -11.22
CA MET A 65 10.30 -2.33 -10.33
C MET A 65 11.13 -2.13 -9.08
N GLU A 66 12.32 -1.53 -9.21
CA GLU A 66 13.18 -1.20 -8.06
C GLU A 66 12.48 -0.20 -7.12
N HIS A 67 11.79 0.80 -7.67
CA HIS A 67 11.03 1.76 -6.88
C HIS A 67 9.87 1.10 -6.12
N ILE A 68 9.12 0.19 -6.77
CA ILE A 68 8.02 -0.55 -6.14
C ILE A 68 8.57 -1.38 -4.98
N ALA A 69 9.64 -2.15 -5.19
CA ALA A 69 10.24 -2.98 -4.14
C ALA A 69 10.69 -2.14 -2.93
N ALA A 70 11.37 -1.01 -3.17
CA ALA A 70 11.80 -0.12 -2.10
C ALA A 70 10.61 0.52 -1.34
N ALA A 71 9.54 0.87 -2.06
CA ALA A 71 8.32 1.42 -1.45
C ALA A 71 7.60 0.37 -0.58
N GLU A 72 7.50 -0.89 -1.04
CA GLU A 72 6.87 -1.97 -0.28
C GLU A 72 7.62 -2.28 1.02
N ASP A 73 8.95 -2.30 1.00
CA ASP A 73 9.75 -2.48 2.22
C ASP A 73 9.50 -1.37 3.24
N PHE A 74 9.45 -0.12 2.78
CA PHE A 74 9.14 1.04 3.61
C PHE A 74 7.73 0.96 4.20
N LEU A 75 6.72 0.69 3.38
CA LEU A 75 5.33 0.57 3.81
C LEU A 75 5.17 -0.56 4.83
N ARG A 76 5.80 -1.71 4.58
CA ARG A 76 5.77 -2.86 5.51
C ARG A 76 6.37 -2.52 6.87
N ALA A 77 7.47 -1.78 6.91
CA ALA A 77 8.06 -1.31 8.17
C ALA A 77 7.05 -0.44 8.94
N ILE A 78 6.44 0.54 8.27
CA ILE A 78 5.42 1.40 8.88
C ILE A 78 4.21 0.61 9.39
N THR A 79 3.70 -0.35 8.59
CA THR A 79 2.54 -1.15 8.99
C THR A 79 2.83 -1.99 10.22
N LYS A 80 4.01 -2.62 10.30
CA LYS A 80 4.41 -3.37 11.50
C LYS A 80 4.45 -2.48 12.73
N ASP A 81 5.07 -1.31 12.62
CA ASP A 81 5.32 -0.45 13.77
C ASP A 81 4.06 0.27 14.26
N LYS A 82 3.13 0.61 13.35
CA LYS A 82 1.99 1.48 13.66
C LYS A 82 0.63 0.79 13.67
N VAL A 83 0.51 -0.40 13.08
CA VAL A 83 -0.78 -1.07 12.87
C VAL A 83 -0.85 -2.43 13.55
N MET A 84 0.28 -3.16 13.66
CA MET A 84 0.32 -4.53 14.21
C MET A 84 0.82 -4.61 15.67
N VAL A 85 0.80 -3.49 16.40
CA VAL A 85 1.11 -3.44 17.85
C VAL A 85 0.05 -4.15 18.69
#